data_AF-A0A851FII9-F1
#
_entry.id   AF-A0A851FII9-F1
#
_cell.length_a   1.000
_cell.length_b   1.000
_cell.length_c   1.000
_cell.angle_alpha   90.00
_cell.angle_beta   90.00
_cell.angle_gamma   90.00
#
_symmetry.space_group_name_H-M   'P 1'
#
loop_
_entity.id
_entity.type
_entity.pdbx_description
1 polymer ?
#
loop_
_entity_poly.entity_id
_entity_poly.type
_entity_poly.pdbx_seq_one_letter_code
_entity_poly.pdbx_strand_id
1 'polypeptide(L)' 'CLECGKRFKTSSHLLVHQQTHRGERPYKCLECEKRFPTSSHLLVHQQTHTGERFYKCLECGKRFPT' A
#
# COMPACT_ATOMS: atom_id res chain seq x y z
N CYS A 1 7.33 12.82 -12.41
CA CYS A 1 7.73 13.43 -11.13
C CYS A 1 8.86 14.38 -11.43
N LEU A 2 8.71 15.66 -11.09
CA LEU A 2 9.72 16.68 -11.40
C LEU A 2 10.96 16.53 -10.51
N GLU A 3 10.81 16.01 -9.29
CA GLU A 3 11.91 15.86 -8.33
C GLU A 3 12.87 14.70 -8.69
N CYS A 4 12.40 13.63 -9.32
CA CYS A 4 13.20 12.43 -9.59
C CYS A 4 13.07 11.86 -11.00
N GLY A 5 12.40 12.57 -11.92
CA GLY A 5 12.25 12.16 -13.32
C GLY A 5 11.34 10.94 -13.58
N LYS A 6 10.86 10.24 -12.55
CA LYS A 6 9.99 9.05 -12.72
C LYS A 6 8.69 9.37 -13.46
N ARG A 7 8.32 8.53 -14.42
CA ARG A 7 7.07 8.64 -15.20
C ARG A 7 5.98 7.74 -14.61
N PHE A 8 4.74 8.22 -14.62
CA PHE A 8 3.58 7.50 -14.09
C PHE A 8 2.47 7.51 -15.14
N LYS A 9 1.69 6.42 -15.20
CA LYS A 9 0.56 6.29 -16.14
C LYS A 9 -0.65 7.15 -15.78
N THR A 10 -0.81 7.49 -14.50
CA THR A 10 -1.95 8.25 -13.98
C THR A 10 -1.48 9.36 -13.04
N SER A 11 -2.26 10.44 -12.95
CA SER A 11 -2.02 11.54 -12.02
C SER A 11 -2.10 11.08 -10.56
N SER A 12 -3.04 10.20 -10.22
CA SER A 12 -3.18 9.63 -8.87
C SER A 12 -1.91 8.90 -8.42
N HIS A 13 -1.28 8.11 -9.29
CA HIS A 13 -0.01 7.45 -8.96
C HIS A 13 1.15 8.45 -8.80
N LEU A 14 1.17 9.52 -9.60
CA LEU A 14 2.15 10.59 -9.44
C LEU A 14 1.98 11.31 -8.09
N LEU A 15 0.75 11.64 -7.70
CA LEU A 15 0.45 12.30 -6.42
C LEU A 15 0.87 11.45 -5.22
N VAL A 16 0.50 10.17 -5.22
CA VAL A 16 0.92 9.22 -4.18
C VAL A 16 2.44 9.09 -4.14
N HIS A 17 3.10 9.08 -5.29
CA HIS A 17 4.56 9.06 -5.33
C HIS A 17 5.20 10.33 -4.74
N GLN A 18 4.61 11.51 -4.96
CA GLN A 18 5.15 12.76 -4.41
C GLN A 18 5.13 12.78 -2.87
N GLN A 19 4.20 12.07 -2.22
CA GLN A 19 4.20 11.90 -0.77
C GLN A 19 5.49 11.22 -0.26
N THR A 20 6.14 10.40 -1.08
CA THR A 20 7.41 9.73 -0.70
C THR A 20 8.57 10.72 -0.56
N HIS A 21 8.56 11.81 -1.33
CA HIS A 21 9.57 12.86 -1.24
C HIS A 21 9.35 13.75 -0.02
N ARG A 22 8.09 13.97 0.37
CA ARG A 22 7.72 14.72 1.58
C ARG A 22 7.81 13.90 2.87
N GLY A 23 8.00 12.57 2.76
CA GLY A 23 7.86 11.67 3.90
C GLY A 23 6.42 11.58 4.45
N GLU A 24 5.44 12.10 3.72
CA GLU A 24 4.03 12.08 4.12
C GLU A 24 3.48 10.65 4.02
N ARG A 25 3.06 10.10 5.15
CA ARG A 25 2.39 8.80 5.22
C ARG A 25 1.18 8.94 6.15
N PRO A 26 0.05 9.47 5.64
CA PRO A 26 -1.08 9.84 6.50
C PRO A 26 -1.75 8.62 7.16
N TYR A 27 -1.65 7.44 6.56
CA TYR A 27 -2.34 6.25 7.05
C TYR A 27 -1.47 5.47 8.04
N LYS A 28 -1.80 5.50 9.33
CA LYS A 28 -1.08 4.78 10.40
C LYS A 28 -1.77 3.44 10.70
N CYS A 29 -1.01 2.36 10.77
CA CYS A 29 -1.43 1.10 11.38
C CYS A 29 -1.45 1.25 12.89
N LEU A 30 -2.57 0.96 13.53
CA LEU A 30 -2.70 1.10 14.98
C LEU A 30 -2.05 -0.04 15.77
N GLU A 31 -1.82 -1.20 15.13
CA GLU A 31 -1.24 -2.38 15.78
C GLU A 31 0.29 -2.33 15.86
N CYS A 32 0.96 -1.77 14.85
CA CYS A 32 2.43 -1.72 14.79
C CYS A 32 3.01 -0.35 14.42
N GLU A 33 2.17 0.68 14.42
CA GLU A 33 2.51 2.09 14.15
C GLU A 33 3.09 2.41 12.75
N LYS A 34 3.25 1.41 11.89
CA LYS A 34 3.73 1.59 10.51
C LYS A 34 2.80 2.53 9.74
N ARG A 35 3.39 3.44 8.97
CA ARG A 35 2.66 4.42 8.17
C ARG A 35 2.72 4.07 6.68
N PHE A 36 1.63 4.36 5.96
CA PHE A 36 1.44 4.07 4.54
C PHE A 36 1.00 5.33 3.77
N PRO A 37 1.33 5.43 2.47
CA PRO A 37 0.93 6.57 1.64
C PRO A 37 -0.52 6.47 1.15
N THR A 38 -1.13 5.28 1.15
CA THR A 38 -2.54 5.10 0.73
C THR A 38 -3.31 4.20 1.70
N SER A 39 -4.62 4.39 1.76
CA SER A 39 -5.53 3.54 2.54
C SER A 39 -5.51 2.10 2.06
N SER A 40 -5.45 1.85 0.75
CA SER A 40 -5.37 0.49 0.19
C SER A 40 -4.11 -0.26 0.66
N HIS A 41 -2.95 0.42 0.72
CA HIS A 41 -1.74 -0.20 1.25
C HIS A 41 -1.84 -0.49 2.76
N LEU A 42 -2.47 0.40 3.54
CA LEU A 42 -2.75 0.14 4.95
C LEU A 42 -3.69 -1.06 5.12
N LEU A 43 -4.76 -1.14 4.32
CA LEU A 43 -5.73 -2.24 4.37
C LEU A 43 -5.05 -3.58 4.12
N VAL A 44 -4.25 -3.68 3.05
CA VAL A 44 -3.46 -4.89 2.73
C VAL A 44 -2.50 -5.23 3.88
N HIS A 45 -1.86 -4.22 4.47
CA HIS A 45 -0.98 -4.46 5.61
C HIS A 45 -1.73 -4.99 6.84
N GLN A 46 -2.92 -4.48 7.15
CA GLN A 46 -3.72 -4.97 8.28
C GLN A 46 -4.09 -6.46 8.15
N GLN A 47 -4.21 -6.97 6.92
CA GLN A 47 -4.43 -8.40 6.68
C GLN A 47 -3.26 -9.27 7.16
N THR A 48 -2.06 -8.71 7.29
CA THR A 48 -0.89 -9.43 7.83
C THR A 48 -0.97 -9.64 9.34
N HIS A 49 -1.73 -8.81 10.05
CA HIS A 49 -1.93 -8.94 11.50
C HIS A 49 -3.09 -9.89 11.82
N THR A 50 -4.19 -9.81 11.07
CA THR A 50 -5.37 -10.65 11.30
C THR A 50 -5.27 -12.03 10.67
N GLY A 51 -4.47 -12.19 9.61
CA GLY A 51 -4.36 -13.45 8.87
C GLY A 51 -5.61 -13.85 8.07
N GLU A 52 -6.64 -13.01 8.03
CA GLU A 52 -8.01 -13.39 7.63
C GLU A 52 -8.48 -12.89 6.26
N ARG A 53 -7.63 -12.25 5.45
CA ARG A 53 -8.11 -11.69 4.17
C ARG A 53 -7.18 -11.98 3.01
N PHE A 54 -7.18 -13.24 2.62
CA PHE A 54 -6.53 -13.64 1.39
C PHE A 54 -7.48 -14.46 0.53
N TYR A 55 -7.63 -14.09 -0.73
CA TYR A 55 -8.12 -15.03 -1.74
C TYR A 55 -7.13 -16.19 -1.79
N LYS A 56 -7.59 -17.40 -1.44
CA LYS A 56 -6.80 -18.62 -1.61
C LYS A 56 -6.98 -19.08 -3.06
N CYS A 57 -5.88 -19.11 -3.81
CA CYS A 57 -5.86 -19.83 -5.08
C CYS A 57 -6.07 -21.32 -4.79
N LEU A 58 -7.13 -21.92 -5.34
CA LEU A 58 -7.44 -23.34 -5.13
C LEU A 58 -6.43 -24.26 -5.81
N GLU A 59 -5.82 -23.82 -6.91
CA GLU A 59 -4.83 -24.59 -7.68
C GLU A 59 -3.45 -24.66 -6.99
N CYS A 60 -2.94 -23.53 -6.46
CA CYS A 60 -1.60 -23.48 -5.86
C CYS A 60 -1.57 -23.24 -4.35
N GLY A 61 -2.72 -23.08 -3.71
CA GLY A 61 -2.85 -22.84 -2.26
C GLY A 61 -2.37 -21.47 -1.78
N LYS A 62 -1.81 -20.63 -2.65
CA LYS A 62 -1.29 -19.31 -2.29
C LYS A 62 -2.41 -18.35 -1.91
N ARG A 63 -2.12 -17.54 -0.90
CA ARG A 63 -2.99 -16.54 -0.31
C ARG A 63 -2.64 -15.16 -0.88
N PHE A 64 -3.59 -14.48 -1.53
CA PHE A 64 -3.42 -13.18 -2.15
C PHE A 64 -4.27 -12.11 -1.47
N PRO A 65 -3.71 -10.94 -1.12
CA PRO A 65 -4.48 -9.83 -0.60
C PRO A 65 -5.62 -9.46 -1.56
N THR A 66 -6.79 -9.15 -1.01
CA THR A 66 -7.95 -8.67 -1.78
C THR A 66 -7.81 -7.19 -2.14
#